data_AF-A0A7X3R0S1-F1
#
_entry.id   AF-A0A7X3R0S1-F1
#
_cell.length_a   1.000
_cell.length_b   1.000
_cell.length_c   1.000
_cell.angle_alpha   90.00
_cell.angle_beta   90.00
_cell.angle_gamma   90.00
#
_symmetry.space_group_name_H-M   'P 1'
#
loop_
_entity.id
_entity.type
_entity.pdbx_description
1 polymer ?
#
loop_
_entity_poly.entity_id
_entity_poly.type
_entity_poly.pdbx_seq_one_letter_code
_entity_poly.pdbx_strand_id
1 'polypeptide(L)'
;MWLEALGFVGRGEAASYIASGATALNGELPLNTSGCSLGEGRLHGMAQISEAVLQVTGRAGARQIEGAAHAVATVGAGTLASGGLIFSREARA
;
A
#
# COMPACT_ATOMS: atom_id res chain seq x y z
N MET A 1 -4.05 -11.82 6.47
CA MET A 1 -4.53 -10.62 5.76
C MET A 1 -3.49 -9.53 5.95
N TRP A 2 -3.12 -8.75 4.91
CA TRP A 2 -1.90 -7.93 4.93
C TRP A 2 -1.84 -6.87 6.04
N LEU A 3 -2.94 -6.16 6.32
CA LEU A 3 -3.01 -5.15 7.38
C LEU A 3 -2.65 -5.72 8.77
N GLU A 4 -3.14 -6.91 9.08
CA GLU A 4 -2.84 -7.61 10.34
C GLU A 4 -1.41 -8.17 10.35
N ALA A 5 -0.96 -8.72 9.22
CA ALA A 5 0.38 -9.31 9.10
C ALA A 5 1.50 -8.27 9.19
N LEU A 6 1.22 -7.04 8.76
CA LEU A 6 2.12 -5.89 8.89
C LEU A 6 1.99 -5.18 10.26
N GLY A 7 1.01 -5.55 11.08
CA GLY A 7 0.81 -4.99 12.42
C GLY A 7 0.16 -3.61 12.46
N PHE A 8 -0.49 -3.16 11.38
CA PHE A 8 -1.26 -1.90 11.40
C PHE A 8 -2.52 -2.01 12.27
N VAL A 9 -3.07 -3.22 12.39
CA VAL A 9 -4.25 -3.54 13.19
C VAL A 9 -4.09 -4.91 13.84
N GLY A 10 -4.88 -5.19 14.88
CA GLY A 10 -4.93 -6.49 15.53
C GLY A 10 -5.52 -7.59 14.64
N ARG A 11 -5.35 -8.85 15.05
CA ARG A 11 -5.92 -10.01 14.35
C ARG A 11 -7.44 -9.94 14.34
N GLY A 12 -8.04 -10.09 13.16
CA GLY A 12 -9.50 -10.02 12.96
C GLY A 12 -10.06 -8.59 12.84
N GLU A 13 -9.24 -7.55 13.00
CA GLU A 13 -9.73 -6.17 13.05
C GLU A 13 -9.76 -5.50 11.67
N ALA A 14 -9.07 -6.04 10.66
CA ALA A 14 -8.86 -5.28 9.43
C ALA A 14 -10.14 -5.01 8.62
N ALA A 15 -11.14 -5.88 8.71
CA ALA A 15 -12.44 -5.62 8.06
C ALA A 15 -13.11 -4.37 8.65
N SER A 16 -13.11 -4.22 9.98
CA SER A 16 -13.66 -3.04 10.66
C SER A 16 -12.84 -1.78 10.36
N TYR A 17 -11.52 -1.90 10.31
CA TYR A 17 -10.62 -0.80 9.96
C TYR A 17 -10.87 -0.29 8.53
N ILE A 18 -11.00 -1.19 7.56
CA ILE A 18 -11.39 -0.84 6.19
C ILE A 18 -12.78 -0.18 6.15
N ALA A 19 -13.76 -0.77 6.85
CA ALA A 19 -15.13 -0.26 6.88
C ALA A 19 -15.25 1.13 7.51
N SER A 20 -14.32 1.51 8.40
CA SER A 20 -14.26 2.85 8.98
C SER A 20 -13.87 3.95 7.99
N GLY A 21 -13.34 3.57 6.81
CA GLY A 21 -12.80 4.51 5.82
C GLY A 21 -11.33 4.86 6.03
N ALA A 22 -10.66 4.28 7.03
CA ALA A 22 -9.24 4.54 7.31
C ALA A 22 -8.32 4.21 6.11
N THR A 23 -8.74 3.29 5.23
CA THR A 23 -7.97 2.92 4.02
C THR A 23 -8.34 3.70 2.75
N ALA A 24 -9.24 4.69 2.84
CA ALA A 24 -9.62 5.54 1.71
C ALA A 24 -8.44 6.44 1.28
N LEU A 25 -8.57 7.08 0.10
CA LEU A 25 -7.52 7.97 -0.44
C LEU A 25 -7.16 9.12 0.51
N ASN A 26 -8.14 9.62 1.27
CA ASN A 26 -8.00 10.65 2.29
C ASN A 26 -8.08 10.08 3.72
N GLY A 27 -7.96 8.76 3.87
CA GLY A 27 -7.96 8.08 5.15
C GLY A 27 -6.61 8.15 5.86
N GLU A 28 -6.54 7.56 7.04
CA GLU A 28 -5.33 7.49 7.87
C GLU A 28 -4.21 6.68 7.21
N LEU A 29 -4.55 5.57 6.54
CA LEU A 29 -3.61 4.68 5.87
C LEU A 29 -4.10 4.38 4.45
N PRO A 30 -3.94 5.31 3.49
CA PRO A 30 -4.38 5.11 2.12
C PRO A 30 -3.81 3.83 1.51
N LEU A 31 -4.70 2.96 1.02
CA LEU A 31 -4.34 1.62 0.57
C LEU A 31 -4.77 1.39 -0.88
N ASN A 32 -3.87 0.81 -1.69
CA ASN A 32 -4.08 0.55 -3.12
C ASN A 32 -4.59 1.79 -3.88
N THR A 33 -3.91 2.93 -3.74
CA THR A 33 -4.33 4.23 -4.29
C THR A 33 -4.48 4.25 -5.81
N SER A 34 -3.81 3.37 -6.55
CA SER A 34 -4.01 3.17 -8.00
C SER A 34 -5.12 2.18 -8.36
N GLY A 35 -5.70 1.49 -7.37
CA GLY A 35 -6.54 0.31 -7.53
C GLY A 35 -5.76 -1.01 -7.63
N CYS A 36 -4.45 -0.96 -7.93
CA CYS A 36 -3.52 -2.08 -7.97
C CYS A 36 -4.11 -3.34 -8.62
N SER A 37 -3.97 -4.53 -8.03
CA SER A 37 -4.44 -5.78 -8.63
C SER A 37 -5.91 -5.81 -9.05
N LEU A 38 -6.78 -5.07 -8.34
CA LEU A 38 -8.22 -5.07 -8.60
C LEU A 38 -8.62 -4.02 -9.64
N GLY A 39 -7.97 -2.85 -9.62
CA GLY A 39 -8.27 -1.73 -10.54
C GLY A 39 -7.45 -1.74 -11.83
N GLU A 40 -6.17 -2.11 -11.76
CA GLU A 40 -5.22 -2.10 -12.89
C GLU A 40 -4.98 -3.50 -13.47
N GLY A 41 -5.41 -4.54 -12.74
CA GLY A 41 -5.24 -5.94 -13.11
C GLY A 41 -4.04 -6.61 -12.43
N ARG A 42 -3.97 -7.94 -12.57
CA ARG A 42 -2.99 -8.76 -11.85
C ARG A 42 -1.63 -8.77 -12.56
N LEU A 43 -0.82 -7.74 -12.29
CA LEU A 43 0.56 -7.62 -12.80
C LEU A 43 1.60 -8.19 -11.81
N HIS A 44 1.25 -9.26 -11.09
CA HIS A 44 2.17 -9.97 -10.18
C HIS A 44 2.97 -9.09 -9.19
N GLY A 45 2.36 -8.03 -8.66
CA GLY A 45 3.01 -7.13 -7.69
C GLY A 45 3.56 -5.84 -8.30
N MET A 46 3.67 -5.75 -9.63
CA MET A 46 4.28 -4.60 -10.29
C MET A 46 3.46 -3.33 -10.13
N ALA A 47 2.13 -3.44 -10.08
CA ALA A 47 1.23 -2.32 -9.81
C ALA A 47 1.50 -1.70 -8.42
N GLN A 48 1.61 -2.54 -7.38
CA GLN A 48 1.91 -2.12 -6.02
C GLN A 48 3.27 -1.44 -5.91
N ILE A 49 4.29 -2.03 -6.56
CA ILE A 49 5.66 -1.49 -6.56
C ILE A 49 5.71 -0.15 -7.27
N SER A 50 5.13 -0.06 -8.48
CA SER A 50 5.10 1.18 -9.26
C SER A 50 4.38 2.29 -8.48
N GLU A 51 3.22 1.98 -7.90
CA GLU A 51 2.45 2.95 -7.15
C GLU A 51 3.19 3.44 -5.89
N ALA A 52 3.84 2.54 -5.15
CA ALA A 52 4.65 2.92 -4.00
C ALA A 52 5.77 3.91 -4.40
N VAL A 53 6.47 3.64 -5.51
CA VAL A 53 7.49 4.55 -6.05
C VAL A 53 6.89 5.90 -6.46
N LEU A 54 5.76 5.90 -7.17
CA LEU A 54 5.10 7.13 -7.59
C LEU A 54 4.67 8.00 -6.41
N GLN A 55 4.12 7.39 -5.35
CA GLN A 55 3.70 8.10 -4.14
C GLN A 55 4.91 8.73 -3.42
N VAL A 56 5.96 7.94 -3.13
CA VAL A 56 7.16 8.47 -2.43
C VAL A 56 8.01 9.38 -3.30
N THR A 57 7.73 9.52 -4.60
CA THR A 57 8.41 10.50 -5.48
C THR A 57 7.55 11.71 -5.81
N GLY A 58 6.28 11.74 -5.39
CA GLY A 58 5.38 12.88 -5.67
C GLY A 58 4.86 12.88 -7.11
N ARG A 59 4.77 11.72 -7.75
CA ARG A 59 4.46 11.55 -9.18
C ARG A 59 3.16 10.78 -9.43
N ALA A 60 2.33 10.57 -8.40
CA ALA A 60 1.10 9.79 -8.52
C ALA A 60 -0.08 10.59 -9.13
N GLY A 61 0.12 11.85 -9.51
CA GLY A 61 -0.91 12.67 -10.17
C GLY A 61 -2.11 12.96 -9.26
N ALA A 62 -3.33 12.79 -9.77
CA ALA A 62 -4.56 13.14 -9.03
C ALA A 62 -4.81 12.30 -7.76
N ARG A 63 -4.12 11.15 -7.62
CA ARG A 63 -4.21 10.25 -6.46
C ARG A 63 -3.03 10.40 -5.49
N GLN A 64 -2.22 11.45 -5.65
CA GLN A 64 -1.07 11.70 -4.79
C GLN A 64 -1.50 11.93 -3.34
N ILE A 65 -0.89 11.17 -2.42
CA ILE A 65 -1.01 11.39 -0.99
C ILE A 65 -0.03 12.50 -0.58
N GLU A 66 -0.56 13.54 0.05
CA GLU A 66 0.24 14.67 0.53
C GLU A 66 1.22 14.20 1.62
N GLY A 67 2.48 14.60 1.50
CA GLY A 67 3.50 14.25 2.49
C GLY A 67 3.94 12.78 2.50
N ALA A 68 3.55 11.97 1.52
CA ALA A 68 3.99 10.56 1.44
C ALA A 68 5.52 10.43 1.36
N ALA A 69 6.13 10.07 2.49
CA ALA A 69 7.56 9.85 2.65
C ALA A 69 7.93 8.37 2.62
N HIS A 70 7.02 7.50 3.06
CA HIS A 70 7.20 6.05 3.09
C HIS A 70 6.00 5.33 2.48
N ALA A 71 6.25 4.22 1.81
CA ALA A 71 5.22 3.33 1.31
C ALA A 71 5.67 1.88 1.44
N VAL A 72 4.72 0.96 1.69
CA VAL A 72 4.97 -0.47 1.71
C VAL A 72 4.20 -1.16 0.58
N ALA A 73 4.91 -1.92 -0.25
CA ALA A 73 4.30 -2.79 -1.26
C ALA A 73 4.46 -4.24 -0.83
N THR A 74 3.35 -4.96 -0.74
CA THR A 74 3.36 -6.39 -0.44
C THR A 74 3.07 -7.20 -1.69
N VAL A 75 3.91 -8.19 -1.96
CA VAL A 75 3.77 -9.10 -3.09
C VAL A 75 3.71 -10.52 -2.56
N GLY A 76 2.73 -11.30 -3.01
CA GLY A 76 2.56 -12.68 -2.55
C GLY A 76 1.97 -13.59 -3.62
N ALA A 77 2.44 -14.83 -3.65
CA ALA A 77 1.91 -15.91 -4.45
C ALA A 77 1.11 -16.89 -3.56
N GLY A 78 0.02 -16.39 -2.96
CA GLY A 78 -0.77 -17.16 -2.01
C GLY A 78 -0.01 -17.42 -0.70
N THR A 79 -0.09 -18.63 -0.17
CA THR A 79 0.52 -19.01 1.12
C THR A 79 1.97 -19.49 1.02
N LEU A 80 2.52 -19.59 -0.19
CA LEU A 80 3.84 -20.21 -0.42
C LEU A 80 5.00 -19.25 -0.20
N ALA A 81 4.91 -18.04 -0.75
CA ALA A 81 5.95 -17.03 -0.64
C ALA A 81 5.32 -15.63 -0.68
N SER A 82 5.72 -14.80 0.27
CA SER A 82 5.21 -13.45 0.42
C SER A 82 6.32 -12.54 0.92
N GLY A 83 6.43 -11.33 0.36
CA GLY A 83 7.45 -10.36 0.72
C GLY A 83 6.89 -8.94 0.76
N GLY A 84 7.56 -8.08 1.52
CA GLY A 84 7.28 -6.65 1.60
C GLY A 84 8.48 -5.84 1.16
N LEU A 85 8.23 -4.77 0.41
CA LEU A 85 9.22 -3.78 0.00
C LEU A 85 8.83 -2.45 0.64
N ILE A 86 9.77 -1.79 1.32
CA ILE A 86 9.58 -0.45 1.87
C ILE A 86 10.32 0.54 0.98
N PHE A 87 9.59 1.54 0.50
CA PHE A 87 10.11 2.65 -0.28
C PHE A 87 10.17 3.88 0.62
N SER A 88 11.26 4.64 0.53
CA SER A 88 11.45 5.88 1.28
C SER A 88 12.01 6.96 0.37
N ARG A 89 11.53 8.20 0.55
CA ARG A 89 12.13 9.39 -0.08
C ARG A 89 13.38 9.88 0.66
N GLU A 90 13.59 9.42 1.90
CA GLU A 90 14.73 9.84 2.70
C GLU A 90 16.03 9.29 2.13
N ALA A 91 16.95 10.18 1.76
CA ALA A 91 18.33 9.79 1.53
C ALA A 91 18.90 9.35 2.88
N ARG A 92 19.42 8.12 2.98
CA ARG A 92 20.21 7.72 4.15
C ARG A 92 21.41 8.68 4.22
N ALA A 93 21.47 9.48 5.29
CA ALA A 93 22.66 10.24 5.65
C ALA A 93 23.81 9.30 6.04
#